data_AF-A0A2H3NI97-F1
#
_entry.id   AF-A0A2H3NI97-F1
#
_cell.length_a   1.000
_cell.length_b   1.000
_cell.length_c   1.000
_cell.angle_alpha   90.00
_cell.angle_beta   90.00
_cell.angle_gamma   90.00
#
_symmetry.space_group_name_H-M   'P 1'
#
loop_
_entity.id
_entity.type
_entity.pdbx_description
1 polymer ?
#
loop_
_entity_poly.entity_id
_entity_poly.type
_entity_poly.pdbx_seq_one_letter_code
_entity_poly.pdbx_strand_id
1 'polypeptide(L)'
;MFDPSSEELPPPEKYQDFVQDVELRNARLVHCNVESLAPLGQDAQVSYKIETENEFVQHDEGFEALQQCSLSFFVEEGSEDTAVGHIDVTYGFAYACTFEDDAYPIDAYLRVFEQVSLPINAWPFIRQFVHDTTQRMSWPALMLPLLKSDAEEPSGADESDS
;
A
#
# COMPACT_ATOMS: atom_id res chain seq x y z
N MET A 1 22.42 -6.68 0.74
CA MET A 1 22.34 -7.22 2.11
C MET A 1 22.18 -6.02 3.03
N PHE A 2 21.00 -5.87 3.62
CA PHE A 2 20.62 -4.70 4.42
C PHE A 2 21.37 -4.69 5.77
N ASP A 3 21.93 -3.55 6.15
CA ASP A 3 22.43 -3.28 7.51
C ASP A 3 21.37 -2.45 8.26
N PRO A 4 20.68 -3.02 9.26
CA PRO A 4 19.62 -2.33 10.00
C PRO A 4 20.14 -1.34 11.06
N SER A 5 21.45 -1.12 11.21
CA SER A 5 22.03 -0.47 12.40
C SER A 5 22.41 1.03 12.28
N SER A 6 21.96 1.73 11.24
CA SER A 6 22.12 3.20 11.12
C SER A 6 20.75 3.89 11.20
N GLU A 7 20.21 4.00 12.41
CA GLU A 7 18.84 4.40 12.78
C GLU A 7 18.61 5.92 12.83
N GLU A 8 18.75 6.63 11.72
CA GLU A 8 18.31 8.03 11.66
C GLU A 8 17.48 8.27 10.39
N LEU A 9 16.19 8.57 10.58
CA LEU A 9 15.29 8.96 9.51
C LEU A 9 15.48 10.45 9.20
N PRO A 10 15.34 10.86 7.92
CA PRO A 10 15.45 12.27 7.57
C PRO A 10 14.33 13.07 8.26
N PRO A 11 14.62 14.30 8.72
CA PRO A 11 13.58 15.17 9.25
C PRO A 11 12.57 15.55 8.16
N PRO A 12 11.34 15.98 8.54
CA PRO A 12 10.28 16.27 7.57
C PRO A 12 10.66 17.24 6.45
N GLU A 13 11.47 18.27 6.75
CA GLU A 13 11.94 19.25 5.77
C GLU A 13 12.80 18.60 4.67
N LYS A 14 13.74 17.74 5.07
CA LYS A 14 14.60 16.99 4.14
C LYS A 14 13.79 15.97 3.34
N TYR A 15 12.84 15.29 3.98
CA TYR A 15 11.94 14.37 3.28
C TYR A 15 11.09 15.10 2.23
N GLN A 16 10.65 16.33 2.54
CA GLN A 16 9.89 17.14 1.59
C GLN A 16 10.73 17.51 0.36
N ASP A 17 12.02 17.82 0.53
CA ASP A 17 12.93 18.06 -0.59
C ASP A 17 13.08 16.80 -1.47
N PHE A 18 13.20 15.62 -0.85
CA PHE A 18 13.21 14.34 -1.56
C PHE A 18 11.94 14.12 -2.38
N VAL A 19 10.75 14.29 -1.77
CA VAL A 19 9.47 14.09 -2.46
C VAL A 19 9.27 15.06 -3.63
N GLN A 20 9.85 16.26 -3.58
CA GLN A 20 9.79 17.21 -4.69
C GLN A 20 10.58 16.76 -5.93
N ASP A 21 11.62 15.95 -5.75
CA ASP A 21 12.43 15.41 -6.86
C ASP A 21 11.87 14.09 -7.42
N VAL A 22 11.08 13.37 -6.62
CA VAL A 22 10.48 12.09 -7.02
C VAL A 22 9.37 12.29 -8.04
N GLU A 23 9.55 11.73 -9.25
CA GLU A 23 8.54 11.75 -10.30
C GLU A 23 8.08 10.33 -10.66
N LEU A 24 6.78 10.02 -10.45
CA LEU A 24 6.19 8.77 -10.90
C LEU A 24 6.13 8.71 -12.43
N ARG A 25 6.88 7.78 -13.03
CA ARG A 25 6.94 7.60 -14.49
C ARG A 25 5.96 6.57 -15.01
N ASN A 26 5.76 5.49 -14.25
CA ASN A 26 4.95 4.37 -14.69
C ASN A 26 4.36 3.62 -13.49
N ALA A 27 3.15 3.09 -13.66
CA ALA A 27 2.52 2.14 -12.76
C ALA A 27 2.06 0.94 -13.60
N ARG A 28 2.43 -0.28 -13.20
CA ARG A 28 2.07 -1.49 -13.95
C ARG A 28 1.71 -2.64 -13.03
N LEU A 29 0.82 -3.51 -13.51
CA LEU A 29 0.57 -4.81 -12.91
C LEU A 29 1.78 -5.71 -13.19
N VAL A 30 2.43 -6.19 -12.14
CA VAL A 30 3.61 -7.08 -12.23
C VAL A 30 3.19 -8.53 -12.11
N HIS A 31 2.32 -8.82 -11.13
CA HIS A 31 1.82 -10.16 -10.88
C HIS A 31 0.38 -10.10 -10.37
N CYS A 32 -0.41 -11.13 -10.67
CA CYS A 32 -1.66 -11.40 -9.98
C CYS A 32 -1.95 -12.90 -9.93
N ASN A 33 -2.45 -13.36 -8.79
CA ASN A 33 -3.08 -14.67 -8.63
C ASN A 33 -4.48 -14.48 -8.04
N VAL A 34 -5.46 -15.18 -8.60
CA VAL A 34 -6.86 -14.96 -8.28
C VAL A 34 -7.57 -16.30 -8.20
N GLU A 35 -8.11 -16.61 -7.03
CA GLU A 35 -8.78 -17.88 -6.76
C GLU A 35 -10.18 -17.63 -6.20
N SER A 36 -11.19 -18.22 -6.85
CA SER A 36 -12.57 -18.31 -6.36
C SER A 36 -12.82 -19.77 -6.01
N LEU A 37 -12.76 -20.08 -4.72
CA LEU A 37 -12.86 -21.45 -4.21
C LEU A 37 -14.32 -21.91 -4.10
N ALA A 38 -15.24 -20.96 -3.93
CA ALA A 38 -16.67 -21.19 -3.88
C ALA A 38 -17.45 -20.09 -4.63
N PRO A 39 -18.57 -20.43 -5.29
CA PRO A 39 -19.48 -19.42 -5.82
C PRO A 39 -20.16 -18.70 -4.65
N LEU A 40 -20.25 -17.37 -4.73
CA LEU A 40 -20.97 -16.56 -3.76
C LEU A 40 -22.25 -15.99 -4.39
N GLY A 41 -23.34 -16.00 -3.63
CA GLY A 41 -24.56 -15.28 -4.00
C GLY A 41 -24.36 -13.77 -3.89
N GLN A 42 -25.20 -12.98 -4.58
CA GLN A 42 -25.12 -11.52 -4.55
C GLN A 42 -25.39 -10.91 -3.15
N ASP A 43 -26.09 -11.65 -2.28
CA ASP A 43 -26.42 -11.22 -0.91
C ASP A 43 -25.44 -11.79 0.14
N ALA A 44 -24.38 -12.50 -0.27
CA ALA A 44 -23.41 -13.08 0.65
C ALA A 44 -22.68 -11.99 1.45
N GLN A 45 -22.61 -12.18 2.76
CA GLN A 45 -21.78 -11.35 3.64
C GLN A 45 -20.37 -11.94 3.65
N VAL A 46 -19.41 -11.18 3.12
CA VAL A 46 -18.02 -11.60 2.99
C VAL A 46 -17.16 -10.71 3.88
N SER A 47 -16.42 -11.31 4.80
CA SER A 47 -15.34 -10.64 5.51
C SER A 47 -14.03 -10.83 4.74
N TYR A 48 -13.06 -9.95 4.97
CA TYR A 48 -11.76 -10.06 4.31
C TYR A 48 -10.64 -9.66 5.26
N LYS A 49 -9.49 -10.29 5.05
CA LYS A 49 -8.21 -9.89 5.65
C LYS A 49 -7.33 -9.36 4.54
N ILE A 50 -6.66 -8.24 4.81
CA ILE A 50 -5.72 -7.62 3.88
C ILE A 50 -4.32 -7.57 4.50
N GLU A 51 -3.33 -7.93 3.70
CA GLU A 51 -1.92 -7.84 4.03
C GLU A 51 -1.21 -7.13 2.87
N THR A 52 -0.24 -6.28 3.20
CA THR A 52 0.53 -5.52 2.22
C THR A 52 2.00 -5.63 2.54
N GLU A 53 2.80 -5.84 1.52
CA GLU A 53 4.26 -5.89 1.60
C GLU A 53 4.85 -5.02 0.49
N ASN A 54 6.03 -4.46 0.75
CA ASN A 54 6.71 -3.58 -0.18
C ASN A 54 8.15 -4.03 -0.40
N GLU A 55 8.64 -3.82 -1.61
CA GLU A 55 10.04 -3.95 -1.94
C GLU A 55 10.49 -2.76 -2.79
N PHE A 56 11.71 -2.29 -2.58
CA PHE A 56 12.33 -1.25 -3.39
C PHE A 56 13.54 -1.80 -4.15
N VAL A 57 13.60 -1.48 -5.43
CA VAL A 57 14.73 -1.81 -6.30
C VAL A 57 15.28 -0.52 -6.89
N GLN A 58 16.51 -0.16 -6.52
CA GLN A 58 17.19 1.02 -7.05
C GLN A 58 17.79 0.74 -8.43
N HIS A 59 17.84 1.78 -9.26
CA HIS A 59 18.49 1.79 -10.56
C HIS A 59 19.09 3.17 -10.86
N ASP A 60 19.93 3.29 -11.87
CA ASP A 60 20.72 4.52 -12.13
C ASP A 60 19.89 5.81 -12.23
N GLU A 61 18.65 5.73 -12.71
CA GLU A 61 17.75 6.89 -12.91
C GLU A 61 16.67 7.06 -11.83
N GLY A 62 16.73 6.30 -10.72
CA GLY A 62 15.74 6.36 -9.64
C GLY A 62 15.48 5.02 -8.97
N PHE A 63 14.21 4.68 -8.75
CA PHE A 63 13.84 3.43 -8.09
C PHE A 63 12.48 2.89 -8.53
N GLU A 64 12.32 1.59 -8.39
CA GLU A 64 11.03 0.92 -8.50
C GLU A 64 10.53 0.51 -7.11
N ALA A 65 9.28 0.82 -6.81
CA ALA A 65 8.56 0.29 -5.65
C ALA A 65 7.59 -0.81 -6.11
N LEU A 66 7.75 -2.02 -5.57
CA LEU A 66 6.83 -3.14 -5.73
C LEU A 66 5.90 -3.18 -4.53
N GLN A 67 4.61 -2.90 -4.75
CA GLN A 67 3.56 -3.02 -3.75
C GLN A 67 2.82 -4.32 -3.97
N GLN A 68 2.99 -5.28 -3.07
CA GLN A 68 2.18 -6.48 -2.98
C GLN A 68 0.99 -6.26 -2.05
N CYS A 69 -0.15 -6.80 -2.44
CA CYS A 69 -1.35 -6.85 -1.63
C CYS A 69 -2.01 -8.23 -1.76
N SER A 70 -2.26 -8.86 -0.62
CA SER A 70 -2.89 -10.17 -0.52
C SER A 70 -4.21 -10.03 0.24
N LEU A 71 -5.30 -10.45 -0.39
CA LEU A 71 -6.66 -10.42 0.17
C LEU A 71 -7.21 -11.83 0.30
N SER A 72 -7.53 -12.23 1.52
CA SER A 72 -8.22 -13.48 1.79
C SER A 72 -9.66 -13.21 2.17
N PHE A 73 -10.59 -13.94 1.55
CA PHE A 73 -12.03 -13.76 1.71
C PHE A 73 -12.63 -14.91 2.51
N PHE A 74 -13.53 -14.57 3.43
CA PHE A 74 -14.18 -15.53 4.32
C PHE A 74 -15.69 -15.30 4.37
N VAL A 75 -16.42 -16.39 4.61
CA VAL A 75 -17.85 -16.36 4.96
C VAL A 75 -18.01 -17.05 6.32
N GLU A 76 -18.85 -16.47 7.17
CA GLU A 76 -19.20 -17.05 8.46
C GLU A 76 -20.14 -18.24 8.23
N GLU A 77 -19.67 -19.46 8.53
CA GLU A 77 -20.48 -20.68 8.49
C GLU A 77 -20.57 -21.27 9.91
N GLY A 78 -21.58 -20.84 10.66
CA GLY A 78 -21.80 -21.30 12.03
C GLY A 78 -20.86 -20.62 13.02
N SER A 79 -19.80 -21.31 13.47
CA SER A 79 -18.83 -20.78 14.43
C SER A 79 -17.42 -20.65 13.88
N GLU A 80 -17.20 -20.98 12.60
CA GLU A 80 -15.89 -20.95 11.95
C GLU A 80 -15.96 -20.15 10.64
N ASP A 81 -14.90 -19.39 10.37
CA ASP A 81 -14.74 -18.68 9.11
C ASP A 81 -14.23 -19.64 8.04
N THR A 82 -14.98 -19.76 6.94
CA THR A 82 -14.60 -20.58 5.80
C THR A 82 -13.99 -19.71 4.71
N ALA A 83 -12.77 -20.05 4.27
CA ALA A 83 -12.11 -19.35 3.16
C ALA A 83 -12.83 -19.63 1.84
N VAL A 84 -13.22 -18.58 1.13
CA VAL A 84 -14.00 -18.68 -0.12
C VAL A 84 -13.23 -18.21 -1.35
N GLY A 85 -12.09 -17.56 -1.16
CA GLY A 85 -11.21 -17.17 -2.24
C GLY A 85 -10.07 -16.28 -1.79
N HIS A 86 -9.22 -15.94 -2.75
CA HIS A 86 -8.01 -15.18 -2.52
C HIS A 86 -7.65 -14.32 -3.74
N ILE A 87 -7.09 -13.14 -3.50
CA ILE A 87 -6.48 -12.27 -4.52
C ILE A 87 -5.09 -11.87 -4.02
N ASP A 88 -4.05 -12.30 -4.73
CA ASP A 88 -2.71 -11.72 -4.66
C ASP A 88 -2.52 -10.78 -5.83
N VAL A 89 -2.03 -9.58 -5.58
CA VAL A 89 -1.69 -8.63 -6.63
C VAL A 89 -0.43 -7.86 -6.29
N THR A 90 0.46 -7.74 -7.27
CA THR A 90 1.68 -6.93 -7.16
C THR A 90 1.67 -5.85 -8.24
N TYR A 91 1.75 -4.59 -7.82
CA TYR A 91 1.95 -3.45 -8.70
C TYR A 91 3.37 -2.93 -8.57
N GLY A 92 3.97 -2.58 -9.71
CA GLY A 92 5.28 -1.93 -9.78
C GLY A 92 5.13 -0.47 -10.19
N PHE A 93 5.73 0.42 -9.40
CA PHE A 93 5.74 1.86 -9.58
C PHE A 93 7.16 2.33 -9.84
N ALA A 94 7.44 2.77 -11.06
CA ALA A 94 8.76 3.28 -11.43
C ALA A 94 8.81 4.79 -11.20
N TYR A 95 9.78 5.22 -10.41
CA TYR A 95 10.03 6.62 -10.07
C TYR A 95 11.37 7.05 -10.64
N ALA A 96 11.39 8.21 -11.29
CA ALA A 96 12.62 8.92 -11.55
C ALA A 96 12.99 9.73 -10.30
N CYS A 97 14.27 9.70 -9.92
CA CYS A 97 14.79 10.43 -8.77
C CYS A 97 16.30 10.62 -8.96
N THR A 98 16.75 11.86 -8.86
CA THR A 98 18.16 12.26 -8.89
C THR A 98 18.62 12.86 -7.55
N PHE A 99 17.78 12.74 -6.52
CA PHE A 99 18.03 13.28 -5.21
C PHE A 99 19.27 12.66 -4.57
N GLU A 100 20.19 13.52 -4.14
CA GLU A 100 21.38 13.16 -3.40
C GLU A 100 21.41 13.97 -2.09
N ASP A 101 21.80 13.32 -0.99
CA ASP A 101 22.00 13.97 0.29
C ASP A 101 23.26 13.42 0.98
N ASP A 102 24.12 14.33 1.42
CA ASP A 102 25.34 14.01 2.18
C ASP A 102 25.03 13.50 3.60
N ALA A 103 23.87 13.86 4.15
CA ALA A 103 23.51 13.58 5.55
C ALA A 103 22.81 12.23 5.75
N TYR A 104 21.97 11.81 4.81
CA TYR A 104 21.16 10.59 4.93
C TYR A 104 21.24 9.76 3.64
N PRO A 105 21.42 8.43 3.74
CA PRO A 105 21.36 7.57 2.57
C PRO A 105 19.94 7.54 1.99
N ILE A 106 19.83 7.29 0.67
CA ILE A 106 18.55 7.17 -0.03
C ILE A 106 17.60 6.16 0.63
N ASP A 107 18.13 5.07 1.19
CA ASP A 107 17.35 4.06 1.91
C ASP A 107 16.56 4.63 3.09
N ALA A 108 17.08 5.66 3.78
CA ALA A 108 16.38 6.30 4.88
C ALA A 108 15.15 7.07 4.40
N TYR A 109 15.25 7.71 3.23
CA TYR A 109 14.12 8.37 2.56
C TYR A 109 13.09 7.36 2.06
N LEU A 110 13.53 6.26 1.44
CA LEU A 110 12.64 5.22 0.94
C LEU A 110 11.81 4.56 2.06
N ARG A 111 12.37 4.43 3.27
CA ARG A 111 11.60 3.95 4.45
C ARG A 111 10.45 4.88 4.82
N VAL A 112 10.66 6.20 4.76
CA VAL A 112 9.58 7.17 4.99
C VAL A 112 8.59 7.16 3.82
N PHE A 113 9.11 7.07 2.59
CA PHE A 113 8.29 6.99 1.38
C PHE A 113 7.36 5.77 1.39
N GLU A 114 7.84 4.62 1.86
CA GLU A 114 7.07 3.39 2.02
C GLU A 114 5.84 3.57 2.92
N GLN A 115 6.00 4.35 3.99
CA GLN A 115 4.94 4.51 4.99
C GLN A 115 3.92 5.58 4.59
N VAL A 116 4.37 6.62 3.86
CA VAL A 116 3.56 7.82 3.62
C VAL A 116 3.13 7.94 2.17
N SER A 117 4.07 7.90 1.23
CA SER A 117 3.81 8.26 -0.16
C SER A 117 3.41 7.08 -1.03
N LEU A 118 4.07 5.92 -0.86
CA LEU A 118 3.77 4.72 -1.63
C LEU A 118 2.30 4.27 -1.45
N PRO A 119 1.73 4.21 -0.23
CA PRO A 119 0.36 3.77 -0.05
C PRO A 119 -0.64 4.71 -0.74
N ILE A 120 -0.40 6.02 -0.70
CA ILE A 120 -1.24 7.02 -1.38
C ILE A 120 -1.23 6.80 -2.90
N ASN A 121 -0.05 6.49 -3.46
CA ASN A 121 0.10 6.26 -4.89
C ASN A 121 -0.46 4.90 -5.33
N ALA A 122 -0.26 3.85 -4.53
CA ALA A 122 -0.55 2.48 -4.91
C ALA A 122 -1.99 2.04 -4.59
N TRP A 123 -2.54 2.51 -3.47
CA TRP A 123 -3.86 2.09 -2.99
C TRP A 123 -5.00 2.27 -4.02
N PRO A 124 -5.07 3.36 -4.81
CA PRO A 124 -6.11 3.51 -5.83
C PRO A 124 -6.10 2.39 -6.87
N PHE A 125 -4.92 1.92 -7.28
CA PHE A 125 -4.78 0.84 -8.27
C PHE A 125 -5.24 -0.50 -7.69
N ILE A 126 -4.82 -0.81 -6.46
CA ILE A 126 -5.25 -2.03 -5.75
C ILE A 126 -6.76 -2.03 -5.54
N ARG A 127 -7.32 -0.92 -5.06
CA ARG A 127 -8.74 -0.76 -4.79
C ARG A 127 -9.59 -0.96 -6.04
N GLN A 128 -9.17 -0.41 -7.17
CA GLN A 128 -9.86 -0.63 -8.44
C GLN A 128 -9.73 -2.07 -8.93
N PHE A 129 -8.52 -2.66 -8.82
CA PHE A 129 -8.28 -4.04 -9.22
C PHE A 129 -9.16 -5.03 -8.44
N VAL A 130 -9.26 -4.88 -7.12
CA VAL A 130 -10.11 -5.74 -6.28
C VAL A 130 -11.59 -5.57 -6.65
N HIS A 131 -12.03 -4.34 -6.90
CA HIS A 131 -13.40 -4.09 -7.35
C HIS A 131 -13.72 -4.81 -8.67
N ASP A 132 -12.89 -4.62 -9.69
CA ASP A 132 -13.11 -5.23 -11.00
C ASP A 132 -12.98 -6.76 -10.94
N THR A 133 -12.08 -7.27 -10.11
CA THR A 133 -11.82 -8.71 -9.97
C THR A 133 -12.96 -9.42 -9.26
N THR A 134 -13.47 -8.88 -8.15
CA THR A 134 -14.62 -9.47 -7.44
C THR A 134 -15.87 -9.48 -8.33
N GLN A 135 -16.09 -8.46 -9.14
CA GLN A 135 -17.16 -8.47 -10.14
C GLN A 135 -16.96 -9.57 -11.20
N ARG A 136 -15.74 -9.81 -11.67
CA ARG A 136 -15.43 -10.90 -12.62
C ARG A 136 -15.64 -12.28 -12.03
N MET A 137 -15.49 -12.44 -10.71
CA MET A 137 -15.85 -13.67 -9.99
C MET A 137 -17.37 -13.85 -9.85
N SER A 138 -18.18 -12.91 -10.32
CA SER A 138 -19.64 -12.84 -10.05
C SER A 138 -19.97 -12.73 -8.56
N TRP A 139 -19.06 -12.17 -7.77
CA TRP A 139 -19.25 -11.94 -6.34
C TRP A 139 -19.89 -10.56 -6.10
N PRO A 140 -20.41 -10.30 -4.87
CA PRO A 140 -20.76 -8.94 -4.47
C PRO A 140 -19.58 -7.99 -4.73
N ALA A 141 -19.87 -6.85 -5.34
CA ALA A 141 -18.83 -5.88 -5.69
C ALA A 141 -18.15 -5.36 -4.41
N LEU A 142 -16.88 -5.71 -4.22
CA LEU A 142 -16.13 -5.22 -3.07
C LEU A 142 -15.46 -3.90 -3.43
N MET A 143 -15.68 -2.89 -2.61
CA MET A 143 -14.92 -1.65 -2.68
C MET A 143 -14.15 -1.51 -1.37
N LEU A 144 -12.83 -1.61 -1.44
CA LEU A 144 -12.00 -1.43 -0.26
C LEU A 144 -12.20 -0.03 0.34
N PRO A 145 -12.03 0.14 1.66
CA PRO A 145 -12.13 1.45 2.29
C PRO A 145 -11.07 2.39 1.71
N LEU A 146 -11.32 3.70 1.85
CA LEU A 146 -10.26 4.67 1.62
C LEU A 146 -9.15 4.45 2.64
N LEU A 147 -7.90 4.59 2.20
CA LEU A 147 -6.77 4.57 3.10
C LEU A 147 -6.92 5.76 4.05
N LYS A 148 -6.92 5.51 5.35
CA LYS A 148 -6.79 6.56 6.35
C LYS A 148 -5.31 6.86 6.48
N SER A 149 -4.88 8.04 6.08
CA SER A 149 -3.59 8.56 6.54
C SER A 149 -3.74 8.85 8.03
N ASP A 150 -2.93 8.23 8.88
CA ASP A 150 -2.76 8.63 10.28
C ASP A 150 -2.03 9.98 10.32
N ALA A 151 -2.64 11.01 9.74
CA ALA A 151 -2.30 12.38 10.07
C ALA A 151 -2.93 12.60 11.44
N GLU A 152 -2.15 12.41 12.51
CA GLU A 152 -2.50 12.99 13.81
C GLU A 152 -2.75 14.48 13.57
N GLU A 153 -4.01 14.90 13.66
CA GLU A 153 -4.34 16.32 13.79
C GLU A 153 -3.55 16.83 15.02
N PRO A 154 -2.83 17.96 14.93
CA PRO A 154 -2.23 18.55 16.11
C PRO A 154 -3.36 18.94 17.06
N SER A 155 -3.55 18.10 18.08
CA SER A 155 -4.36 18.39 19.25
C SER A 155 -3.74 19.59 19.98
N GLY A 156 -4.24 20.77 19.65
CA GLY A 156 -4.11 21.99 20.43
C GLY A 156 -5.47 22.69 20.41
N ALA A 157 -6.06 23.18 21.49
CA ALA A 157 -5.49 23.49 22.79
C ALA A 157 -6.51 23.20 23.90
N ASP A 158 -5.97 22.78 25.05
CA ASP A 158 -6.53 23.07 26.35
C ASP A 158 -6.84 24.58 26.44
N GLU A 159 -8.11 24.96 26.48
CA GLU A 159 -8.55 26.21 27.09
C GLU A 159 -9.17 25.88 28.44
N SER A 160 -8.28 25.70 29.42
CA SER A 160 -8.57 25.93 30.84
C SER A 160 -8.01 27.31 31.19
N ASP A 161 -8.87 28.32 31.34
CA ASP A 161 -8.94 29.27 32.47
C ASP A 161 -9.65 30.57 32.06
N SER A 162 -10.83 30.82 32.63
CA SER A 162 -11.21 32.06 33.35
C SER A 162 -12.67 32.01 33.81
#